data_AF-A0A936H406-F1
#
_entry.id   AF-A0A936H406-F1
#
_cell.length_a   1.000
_cell.length_b   1.000
_cell.length_c   1.000
_cell.angle_alpha   90.00
_cell.angle_beta   90.00
_cell.angle_gamma   90.00
#
_symmetry.space_group_name_H-M   'P 1'
#
loop_
_entity.id
_entity.type
_entity.pdbx_description
1 polymer ?
#
loop_
_entity_poly.entity_id
_entity_poly.type
_entity_poly.pdbx_seq_one_letter_code
_entity_poly.pdbx_strand_id
1 'polypeptide(L)'
;MVSITKIPAKQWAEMVKALPAAIKEEVMSTYDMILQEGIQKGIEQGIQEGLQQGKEKNVTEVVLRGYQNGVSFEILCLLTGLSEEEVKAIIAQHKVEEDKG
;
A
#
# COMPACT_ATOMS: atom_id res chain seq x y z
N MET A 1 4.62 1.34 27.10
CA MET A 1 4.45 0.73 25.76
C MET A 1 3.57 -0.50 25.96
N VAL A 2 2.45 -0.61 25.25
CA VAL A 2 1.59 -1.81 25.34
C VAL A 2 2.11 -2.82 24.32
N SER A 3 2.54 -3.99 24.78
CA SER A 3 3.03 -5.05 23.90
C SER A 3 1.87 -5.86 23.34
N ILE A 4 1.77 -5.97 22.01
CA ILE A 4 0.75 -6.76 21.35
C ILE A 4 1.26 -8.19 21.17
N THR A 5 0.54 -9.16 21.72
CA THR A 5 0.84 -10.59 21.60
C THR A 5 -0.28 -11.27 20.80
N LYS A 6 0.08 -12.16 19.87
CA LYS A 6 -0.91 -12.94 19.10
C LYS A 6 -1.51 -14.02 20.00
N ILE A 7 -2.75 -13.81 20.45
CA ILE A 7 -3.52 -14.77 21.24
C ILE A 7 -4.50 -15.49 20.29
N PRO A 8 -4.56 -16.83 20.28
CA PRO A 8 -5.56 -17.57 19.51
C PRO A 8 -7.00 -17.19 19.95
N ALA A 9 -7.93 -17.12 19.00
CA ALA A 9 -9.32 -16.72 19.27
C ALA A 9 -9.99 -17.54 20.39
N LYS A 10 -9.70 -18.85 20.46
CA LYS A 10 -10.21 -19.73 21.51
C LYS A 10 -9.69 -19.33 22.90
N GLN A 11 -8.41 -18.98 23.01
CA GLN A 11 -7.81 -18.55 24.27
C GLN A 11 -8.34 -17.18 24.71
N TRP A 12 -8.53 -16.26 23.77
CA TRP A 12 -9.16 -14.96 24.02
C TRP A 12 -10.59 -15.12 24.56
N ALA A 13 -11.40 -16.00 23.97
CA ALA A 13 -12.77 -16.24 24.41
C ALA A 13 -12.85 -16.75 25.87
N GLU A 14 -11.95 -17.67 26.25
CA GLU A 14 -11.86 -18.16 27.64
C GLU A 14 -11.44 -17.05 28.61
N MET A 15 -10.49 -16.19 28.22
CA MET A 15 -10.06 -15.05 29.03
C MET A 15 -11.22 -14.07 29.26
N VAL A 16 -11.96 -13.71 28.21
CA VAL A 16 -13.12 -12.81 28.30
C VAL A 16 -14.22 -13.41 29.18
N LYS A 17 -14.44 -14.73 29.12
CA LYS A 17 -15.43 -15.43 29.95
C LYS A 17 -15.06 -15.41 31.44
N ALA A 18 -13.76 -15.43 31.75
CA ALA A 18 -13.25 -15.40 33.12
C ALA A 18 -13.18 -13.99 33.75
N LEU A 19 -13.48 -12.93 32.99
CA LEU A 19 -13.43 -11.56 33.49
C LEU A 19 -14.54 -11.26 34.52
N PRO A 20 -14.25 -10.49 35.59
CA PRO A 20 -15.27 -9.92 36.46
C PRO A 20 -16.24 -9.04 35.68
N ALA A 21 -17.53 -9.10 36.03
CA ALA A 21 -18.57 -8.32 35.37
C ALA A 21 -18.29 -6.80 35.37
N ALA A 22 -17.64 -6.31 36.43
CA ALA A 22 -17.33 -4.89 36.61
C ALA A 22 -16.42 -4.30 35.51
N ILE A 23 -15.57 -5.10 34.88
CA ILE A 23 -14.62 -4.62 33.85
C ILE A 23 -14.91 -5.19 32.46
N LYS A 24 -15.85 -6.13 32.36
CA LYS A 24 -16.12 -6.87 31.14
C LYS A 24 -16.58 -5.94 30.01
N GLU A 25 -17.45 -4.98 30.31
CA GLU A 25 -17.93 -4.01 29.32
C GLU A 25 -16.81 -3.08 28.84
N GLU A 26 -15.98 -2.59 29.76
CA GLU A 26 -14.84 -1.72 29.43
C GLU A 26 -13.81 -2.42 28.53
N VAL A 27 -13.47 -3.67 28.85
CA VAL A 27 -12.54 -4.48 28.04
C VAL A 27 -13.10 -4.74 26.63
N MET A 28 -14.38 -5.10 26.52
CA MET A 28 -15.00 -5.36 25.21
C MET A 28 -15.09 -4.08 24.38
N SER A 29 -15.51 -2.95 24.99
CA SER A 29 -15.55 -1.66 24.30
C SER A 29 -14.17 -1.21 23.83
N THR A 30 -13.13 -1.41 24.65
CA THR A 30 -11.75 -1.07 24.28
C THR A 30 -11.26 -1.98 23.15
N TYR A 31 -11.60 -3.27 23.18
CA TYR A 31 -11.28 -4.23 22.13
C TYR A 31 -11.91 -3.81 20.79
N ASP A 32 -13.20 -3.47 20.79
CA ASP A 32 -13.90 -3.03 19.59
C ASP A 32 -13.29 -1.73 19.03
N MET A 33 -12.95 -0.77 19.91
CA MET A 33 -12.30 0.47 19.51
C MET A 33 -10.94 0.20 18.82
N ILE A 34 -10.08 -0.62 19.45
CA ILE A 34 -8.77 -0.96 18.90
C ILE A 34 -8.92 -1.70 17.56
N LEU A 35 -9.90 -2.60 17.44
CA LEU A 35 -10.17 -3.31 16.20
C LEU A 35 -10.60 -2.35 15.08
N GLN A 36 -11.53 -1.44 15.37
CA GLN A 36 -11.98 -0.43 14.41
C GLN A 36 -10.84 0.49 13.98
N GLU A 37 -10.01 0.96 14.91
CA GLU A 37 -8.82 1.75 14.58
C GLU A 37 -7.84 0.97 13.70
N GLY A 38 -7.60 -0.31 14.02
CA GLY A 38 -6.72 -1.18 13.24
C GLY A 38 -7.22 -1.37 11.81
N ILE A 39 -8.53 -1.60 11.64
CA ILE A 39 -9.16 -1.71 10.32
C ILE A 39 -9.04 -0.40 9.56
N GLN A 40 -9.36 0.73 10.20
CA GLN A 40 -9.30 2.05 9.56
C GLN A 40 -7.87 2.39 9.10
N LYS A 41 -6.88 2.17 9.96
CA LYS A 41 -5.45 2.38 9.62
C LYS A 41 -5.01 1.47 8.48
N GLY A 42 -5.42 0.20 8.50
CA GLY A 42 -5.11 -0.75 7.42
C GLY A 42 -5.72 -0.35 6.08
N ILE A 43 -6.97 0.12 6.08
CA ILE A 43 -7.64 0.63 4.87
C ILE A 43 -6.94 1.88 4.36
N GLU A 44 -6.63 2.83 5.22
CA GLU A 44 -5.94 4.07 4.84
C GLU A 44 -4.57 3.80 4.25
N GLN A 45 -3.77 2.94 4.88
CA GLN A 45 -2.47 2.50 4.35
C GLN A 45 -2.63 1.82 2.99
N GLY A 46 -3.56 0.87 2.87
CA GLY A 46 -3.81 0.17 1.61
C GLY A 46 -4.25 1.09 0.47
N ILE A 47 -5.07 2.10 0.75
CA ILE A 47 -5.49 3.10 -0.23
C ILE A 47 -4.31 3.97 -0.66
N GLN A 48 -3.49 4.45 0.29
CA GLN A 48 -2.33 5.28 -0.02
C GLN A 48 -1.30 4.51 -0.86
N GLU A 49 -0.98 3.28 -0.46
CA GLU A 49 -0.07 2.41 -1.21
C GLU A 49 -0.61 2.10 -2.61
N GLY A 50 -1.89 1.75 -2.72
CA GLY A 50 -2.54 1.47 -4.00
C GLY A 50 -2.57 2.67 -4.94
N LEU A 51 -2.84 3.87 -4.42
CA LEU A 51 -2.83 5.11 -5.20
C LEU A 51 -1.43 5.45 -5.70
N GLN A 52 -0.41 5.31 -4.85
CA GLN A 52 0.97 5.59 -5.21
C GLN A 52 1.46 4.61 -6.30
N GLN A 53 1.23 3.30 -6.10
CA GLN A 53 1.56 2.27 -7.09
C GLN A 53 0.83 2.50 -8.42
N GLY A 54 -0.46 2.88 -8.37
CA GLY A 54 -1.25 3.19 -9.55
C GLY A 54 -0.70 4.40 -10.32
N LYS A 55 -0.29 5.45 -9.61
CA LYS A 55 0.32 6.64 -10.22
C LYS A 55 1.65 6.31 -10.88
N GLU A 56 2.53 5.57 -10.20
CA GLU A 56 3.83 5.15 -10.74
C GLU A 56 3.67 4.28 -11.99
N LYS A 57 2.74 3.31 -11.95
CA LYS A 57 2.45 2.44 -13.08
C LYS A 57 1.93 3.23 -14.28
N ASN A 58 1.00 4.17 -14.06
CA ASN A 58 0.47 5.01 -15.13
C ASN A 58 1.56 5.88 -15.77
N VAL A 59 2.42 6.49 -14.97
CA VAL A 59 3.54 7.30 -15.48
C VAL A 59 4.47 6.44 -16.33
N THR A 60 4.84 5.26 -15.83
CA THR A 60 5.68 4.30 -16.55
C THR A 60 5.07 3.91 -17.88
N GLU A 61 3.77 3.57 -17.89
CA GLU A 61 3.06 3.18 -19.10
C GLU A 61 2.99 4.31 -20.13
N VAL A 62 2.75 5.56 -19.70
CA VAL A 62 2.76 6.73 -20.59
C VAL A 62 4.14 6.93 -21.21
N VAL A 63 5.22 6.82 -20.42
CA VAL A 63 6.59 6.93 -20.94
C VAL A 63 6.87 5.86 -21.99
N LEU A 64 6.59 4.60 -21.68
CA LEU A 64 6.89 3.47 -22.56
C LEU A 64 6.08 3.54 -23.86
N ARG A 65 4.77 3.73 -23.76
CA ARG A 65 3.90 3.84 -24.94
C ARG A 65 4.25 5.06 -25.78
N GLY A 66 4.49 6.21 -25.16
CA GLY A 66 4.86 7.42 -25.88
C GLY A 66 6.19 7.25 -26.62
N TYR A 67 7.19 6.66 -25.96
CA TYR A 67 8.47 6.35 -26.59
C TYR A 67 8.31 5.38 -27.77
N GLN A 68 7.54 4.30 -27.62
CA GLN A 68 7.25 3.35 -28.69
C GLN A 68 6.51 3.99 -29.89
N ASN A 69 5.71 5.02 -29.64
CA ASN A 69 4.99 5.76 -30.68
C ASN A 69 5.80 6.95 -31.24
N GLY A 70 7.10 7.07 -30.90
CA GLY A 70 7.97 8.10 -31.44
C GLY A 70 7.77 9.50 -30.84
N VAL A 71 7.14 9.62 -29.68
CA VAL A 71 7.06 10.88 -28.92
C VAL A 71 8.47 11.27 -28.47
N SER A 72 8.84 12.54 -28.64
CA SER A 72 10.17 13.03 -28.24
C SER A 72 10.35 13.00 -26.71
N PHE A 73 11.60 12.83 -26.27
CA PHE A 73 11.95 12.84 -24.84
C PHE A 73 11.51 14.13 -24.14
N GLU A 74 11.65 15.29 -24.80
CA GLU A 74 11.26 16.58 -24.25
C GLU A 74 9.76 16.64 -23.92
N ILE A 75 8.92 16.10 -24.81
CA ILE A 75 7.47 16.04 -24.59
C ILE A 75 7.14 15.03 -23.48
N LEU A 76 7.82 13.88 -23.42
CA LEU A 76 7.62 12.90 -22.35
C LEU A 76 7.97 13.47 -20.97
N CYS A 77 9.10 14.19 -20.85
CA CYS A 77 9.49 14.87 -19.61
C CYS A 77 8.45 15.92 -19.22
N LEU A 78 7.98 16.72 -20.19
CA LEU A 78 6.96 17.74 -19.96
C LEU A 78 5.62 17.15 -19.49
N LEU A 79 5.14 16.08 -20.12
CA LEU A 79 3.84 15.48 -19.82
C LEU A 79 3.83 14.71 -18.50
N THR A 80 4.95 14.08 -18.14
CA THR A 80 5.06 13.24 -16.94
C THR A 80 5.61 13.99 -15.74
N GLY A 81 6.25 15.14 -15.96
CA GLY A 81 6.96 15.90 -14.94
C GLY A 81 8.26 15.25 -14.47
N LEU A 82 8.71 14.20 -15.16
CA LEU A 82 9.96 13.49 -14.89
C LEU A 82 11.15 14.18 -15.54
N SER A 83 12.32 14.00 -14.93
CA SER A 83 13.61 14.34 -15.53
C SER A 83 13.97 13.40 -16.67
N GLU A 84 14.89 13.84 -17.52
CA GLU A 84 15.39 13.04 -18.63
C GLU A 84 16.04 11.73 -18.16
N GLU A 85 16.72 11.76 -17.01
CA GLU A 85 17.34 10.58 -16.39
C GLU A 85 16.30 9.54 -15.96
N GLU A 86 15.20 9.98 -15.33
CA GLU A 86 14.10 9.09 -14.91
C GLU A 86 13.40 8.45 -16.11
N VAL A 87 13.10 9.24 -17.15
CA VAL A 87 12.50 8.74 -18.39
C VAL A 87 13.41 7.71 -19.06
N LYS A 88 14.73 7.98 -19.14
CA LYS A 88 15.73 7.04 -19.66
C LYS A 88 15.80 5.76 -18.83
N ALA A 89 15.77 5.87 -17.50
CA ALA A 89 15.81 4.72 -16.60
C ALA A 89 14.59 3.81 -16.81
N ILE A 90 13.39 4.38 -16.93
CA ILE A 90 12.15 3.62 -17.22
C ILE A 90 12.28 2.85 -18.54
N ILE A 91 12.73 3.51 -19.61
CA ILE A 91 12.89 2.88 -20.93
C ILE A 91 13.98 1.79 -20.89
N ALA A 92 15.08 2.03 -20.18
CA ALA A 92 16.19 1.07 -20.08
C ALA A 92 15.78 -0.19 -19.30
N GLN A 93 15.02 -0.05 -18.21
CA GLN A 93 14.52 -1.19 -17.43
C GLN A 93 13.60 -2.09 -18.27
N HIS A 94 12.79 -1.50 -19.16
CA HIS A 94 11.86 -2.27 -19.99
C HIS A 94 12.54 -3.00 -21.16
N LYS A 95 13.61 -2.44 -21.74
CA LYS A 95 14.40 -3.13 -22.79
C LYS A 95 15.08 -4.43 -22.31
N VAL A 96 15.31 -4.58 -21.01
CA VAL A 96 15.95 -5.78 -20.42
C VAL A 96 14.96 -6.94 -20.27
N GLU A 97 13.65 -6.67 -20.28
CA GLU A 97 12.61 -7.70 -20.17
C GLU A 97 12.26 -8.33 -21.53
N GLU A 98 12.36 -7.59 -22.64
CA GLU A 98 12.10 -8.14 -23.99
C GLU A 98 13.20 -9.09 -24.49
N ASP A 99 14.44 -8.96 -23.99
CA ASP A 99 15.60 -9.79 -24.42
C ASP A 99 15.76 -11.10 -23.59
N LYS A 100 14.80 -11.38 -22.71
CA LYS A 100 14.72 -12.63 -21.90
C LYS A 100 13.57 -13.56 -22.33
N GLY A 101 12.90 -13.25 -23.44
CA GLY A 101 11.79 -14.02 -24.02
C GLY A 101 12.21 -14.90 -25.18
#